data_AF-A0A968M2X5-F1
#
_entry.id   AF-A0A968M2X5-F1
#
_cell.length_a   1.000
_cell.length_b   1.000
_cell.length_c   1.000
_cell.angle_alpha   90.00
_cell.angle_beta   90.00
_cell.angle_gamma   90.00
#
_symmetry.space_group_name_H-M   'P 1'
#
loop_
_entity.id
_entity.type
_entity.pdbx_description
1 polymer ?
#
loop_
_entity_poly.entity_id
_entity_poly.type
_entity_poly.pdbx_seq_one_letter_code
_entity_poly.pdbx_strand_id
1 'polypeptide(L)'
;MQATVGPNGVEVQCRDGSGPFAISGRVLIDAMGSASPIARQLHGDRPFDSVCPTVGAVLSGLRPEVWDKRYGDVLNSHGDISRGRQLIWELFPGEGNDLTVYLFHYHQVHPDNPGSLLELYEDFFHIFPEYRRCDLAQLTWKKPTFGYIPAHFPLKSDGRRVAFDRLLAIGDAASLQSPLVFTGFGSLVRNLPRLTDLLDVALQHDLVSAADLNQVNAYQSNTAVTWLFSKGMMVPTGKHVPPERLNAMLNTFFGVLAQMPADVSDRFIKDRFGWGEFHRMALTAASQNPAIIPWIWDLAGPADLARWLYTYLSFTVSALGAAVLGGWLPALVQRSRPALLAWRPRWGLRLLAWGYGLKYTLGQPRKAGLQ
;
A
#
# COMPACT_ATOMS: atom_id res chain seq x y z
N MET A 1 9.45 3.96 -24.07
CA MET A 1 8.13 3.37 -24.39
C MET A 1 7.16 4.51 -24.62
N GLN A 2 6.46 4.51 -25.75
CA GLN A 2 5.41 5.48 -26.08
C GLN A 2 4.14 4.69 -26.37
N ALA A 3 3.01 5.11 -25.81
CA ALA A 3 1.72 4.49 -26.04
C ALA A 3 0.75 5.52 -26.63
N THR A 4 0.06 5.13 -27.70
CA THR A 4 -0.96 5.94 -28.36
C THR A 4 -2.31 5.29 -28.13
N VAL A 5 -3.19 5.99 -27.40
CA VAL A 5 -4.56 5.55 -27.17
C VAL A 5 -5.45 6.10 -28.27
N GLY A 6 -6.11 5.21 -29.02
CA GLY A 6 -7.08 5.56 -30.06
C GLY A 6 -8.49 5.06 -29.74
N PRO A 7 -9.50 5.41 -30.55
CA PRO A 7 -10.88 5.00 -30.33
C PRO A 7 -11.06 3.47 -30.40
N ASN A 8 -10.24 2.77 -31.20
CA ASN A 8 -10.39 1.34 -31.49
C ASN A 8 -9.35 0.45 -30.80
N GLY A 9 -8.39 1.03 -30.06
CA GLY A 9 -7.31 0.26 -29.44
C GLY A 9 -6.24 1.16 -28.86
N VAL A 10 -5.21 0.51 -28.33
CA VAL A 10 -3.98 1.15 -27.87
C VAL A 10 -2.81 0.51 -28.60
N GLU A 11 -1.91 1.34 -29.08
CA GLU A 11 -0.66 0.91 -29.70
C GLU A 11 0.52 1.32 -28.82
N VAL A 12 1.45 0.39 -28.60
CA VAL A 12 2.68 0.62 -27.86
C VAL A 12 3.86 0.47 -28.80
N GLN A 13 4.70 1.50 -28.84
CA GLN A 13 5.97 1.49 -29.55
C GLN A 13 7.04 0.83 -28.67
N CYS A 14 7.56 -0.29 -29.15
CA CYS A 14 8.54 -1.15 -28.52
C CYS A 14 9.86 -1.14 -29.33
N ARG A 15 10.92 -1.65 -28.72
CA ARG A 15 12.22 -1.85 -29.37
C ARG A 15 12.86 -3.10 -28.79
N ASP A 16 13.42 -3.93 -29.66
CA ASP A 16 14.27 -5.05 -29.29
C ASP A 16 15.61 -4.98 -30.06
N GLY A 17 16.40 -6.07 -30.02
CA GLY A 17 17.67 -6.16 -30.72
C GLY A 17 17.58 -6.12 -32.25
N SER A 18 16.38 -6.31 -32.83
CA SER A 18 16.12 -6.27 -34.27
C SER A 18 15.65 -4.90 -34.78
N GLY A 19 15.18 -4.03 -33.88
CA GLY A 19 14.75 -2.68 -34.21
C GLY A 19 13.47 -2.24 -33.49
N PRO A 20 12.88 -1.11 -33.88
CA PRO A 20 11.58 -0.68 -33.37
C PRO A 20 10.43 -1.52 -33.95
N PHE A 21 9.43 -1.83 -33.15
CA PHE A 21 8.21 -2.51 -33.57
C PHE A 21 7.01 -2.02 -32.74
N ALA A 22 5.79 -2.22 -33.24
CA ALA A 22 4.57 -1.79 -32.55
C ALA A 22 3.72 -2.99 -32.11
N ILE A 23 3.15 -2.90 -30.91
CA ILE A 23 2.17 -3.86 -30.39
C ILE A 23 0.84 -3.15 -30.23
N SER A 24 -0.21 -3.69 -30.85
CA SER A 24 -1.58 -3.19 -30.70
C SER A 24 -2.42 -4.10 -29.81
N GLY A 25 -3.32 -3.51 -29.02
CA GLY A 25 -4.24 -4.23 -28.16
C GLY A 25 -5.52 -3.44 -27.87
N ARG A 26 -6.48 -4.07 -27.19
CA ARG A 26 -7.74 -3.41 -26.80
C ARG A 26 -7.57 -2.49 -25.60
N VAL A 27 -6.77 -2.92 -24.62
CA VAL A 27 -6.47 -2.24 -23.36
C VAL A 27 -5.00 -2.44 -23.01
N LEU A 28 -4.34 -1.39 -22.52
CA LEU A 28 -2.98 -1.43 -22.00
C LEU A 28 -3.01 -1.52 -20.47
N ILE A 29 -2.34 -2.53 -19.92
CA ILE A 29 -2.15 -2.66 -18.48
C ILE A 29 -0.82 -2.04 -18.09
N ASP A 30 -0.86 -0.94 -17.35
CA ASP A 30 0.33 -0.32 -16.78
C ASP A 30 0.69 -0.99 -15.44
N ALA A 31 1.69 -1.88 -15.52
CA ALA A 31 2.28 -2.57 -14.38
C ALA A 31 3.77 -2.21 -14.20
N MET A 32 4.21 -1.04 -14.67
CA MET A 32 5.62 -0.62 -14.64
C MET A 32 6.11 -0.14 -13.25
N GLY A 33 5.26 -0.28 -12.22
CA GLY A 33 5.59 0.07 -10.85
C GLY A 33 5.66 1.58 -10.58
N SER A 34 6.36 1.96 -9.51
CA SER A 34 6.43 3.36 -9.03
C SER A 34 7.12 4.32 -10.02
N ALA A 35 7.93 3.80 -10.94
CA ALA A 35 8.61 4.58 -11.97
C ALA A 35 7.81 4.73 -13.27
N SER A 36 6.54 4.31 -13.31
CA SER A 36 5.72 4.33 -14.53
C SER A 36 5.66 5.74 -15.15
N PRO A 37 6.09 5.91 -16.41
CA PRO A 37 5.93 7.17 -17.14
C PRO A 37 4.48 7.48 -17.47
N ILE A 38 3.61 6.47 -17.53
CA ILE A 38 2.18 6.62 -17.79
C ILE A 38 1.49 7.16 -16.54
N ALA A 39 1.75 6.56 -15.37
CA ALA A 39 1.21 7.04 -14.11
C ALA A 39 1.64 8.49 -13.83
N ARG A 40 2.89 8.85 -14.14
CA ARG A 40 3.35 10.26 -14.04
C ARG A 40 2.53 11.20 -14.92
N GLN A 41 2.23 10.83 -16.17
CA GLN A 41 1.40 11.65 -17.06
C GLN A 41 -0.04 11.79 -16.54
N LEU A 42 -0.61 10.74 -15.94
CA LEU A 42 -1.97 10.77 -15.39
C LEU A 42 -2.11 11.68 -14.16
N HIS A 43 -1.01 11.90 -13.42
CA HIS A 43 -1.03 12.59 -12.13
C HIS A 43 -0.21 13.89 -12.08
N GLY A 44 0.50 14.25 -13.15
CA GLY A 44 1.31 15.47 -13.23
C GLY A 44 2.37 15.56 -12.14
N ASP A 45 2.51 16.74 -11.53
CA ASP A 45 3.59 17.07 -10.59
C ASP A 45 3.48 16.39 -9.21
N ARG A 46 2.37 15.69 -8.93
CA ARG A 46 2.13 15.06 -7.63
C ARG A 46 1.62 13.63 -7.77
N PRO A 47 2.44 12.71 -8.32
CA PRO A 47 2.04 11.33 -8.50
C PRO A 47 1.79 10.60 -7.18
N PHE A 48 2.38 11.04 -6.07
CA PHE A 48 2.28 10.41 -4.75
C PHE A 48 2.11 11.46 -3.64
N ASP A 49 1.46 11.11 -2.53
CA ASP A 49 1.36 11.98 -1.35
C ASP A 49 2.58 11.87 -0.43
N SER A 50 3.23 10.71 -0.45
CA SER A 50 4.41 10.36 0.33
C SER A 50 5.17 9.24 -0.39
N VAL A 51 6.43 9.05 -0.02
CA VAL A 51 7.25 7.93 -0.47
C VAL A 51 7.96 7.32 0.74
N CYS A 52 8.39 6.07 0.62
CA CYS A 52 9.32 5.44 1.53
C CYS A 52 10.60 5.12 0.76
N PRO A 53 11.66 5.93 0.93
CA PRO A 53 12.99 5.55 0.52
C PRO A 53 13.37 4.26 1.27
N THR A 54 13.73 3.23 0.52
CA THR A 54 14.06 1.92 1.05
C THR A 54 15.37 1.46 0.45
N VAL A 55 16.26 0.95 1.29
CA VAL A 55 17.49 0.25 0.91
C VAL A 55 17.54 -1.08 1.64
N GLY A 56 18.44 -1.97 1.25
CA GLY A 56 18.55 -3.26 1.91
C GLY A 56 19.36 -4.26 1.10
N ALA A 57 19.36 -5.51 1.56
CA ALA A 57 20.05 -6.57 0.86
C ALA A 57 19.43 -7.94 1.14
N VAL A 58 19.66 -8.87 0.21
CA VAL A 58 19.64 -10.30 0.48
C VAL A 58 21.05 -10.72 0.87
N LEU A 59 21.19 -11.39 2.01
CA LEU A 59 22.47 -11.84 2.55
C LEU A 59 22.34 -13.16 3.31
N SER A 60 23.46 -13.80 3.57
CA SER A 60 23.56 -14.93 4.50
C SER A 60 24.77 -14.79 5.42
N GLY A 61 24.85 -15.63 6.46
CA GLY A 61 25.96 -15.63 7.43
C GLY A 61 25.62 -15.02 8.78
N LEU A 62 24.37 -14.57 9.03
CA LEU A 62 23.95 -14.28 10.40
C LEU A 62 23.94 -15.55 11.24
N ARG A 63 24.55 -15.47 12.42
CA ARG A 63 24.63 -16.57 13.37
C ARG A 63 23.24 -16.87 13.96
N PRO A 64 22.86 -18.15 14.19
CA PRO A 64 21.56 -18.50 14.74
C PRO A 64 21.27 -17.87 16.12
N GLU A 65 22.31 -17.59 16.91
CA GLU A 65 22.19 -16.95 18.23
C GLU A 65 21.85 -15.46 18.13
N VAL A 66 22.11 -14.85 16.98
CA VAL A 66 21.82 -13.44 16.69
C VAL A 66 20.37 -13.27 16.22
N TRP A 67 19.88 -14.20 15.42
CA TRP A 67 18.54 -14.11 14.85
C TRP A 67 17.92 -15.48 14.59
N ASP A 68 16.71 -15.66 15.10
CA ASP A 68 15.87 -16.84 14.89
C ASP A 68 15.10 -16.71 13.56
N LYS A 69 15.45 -17.56 12.59
CA LYS A 69 14.88 -17.61 11.24
C LYS A 69 13.38 -17.89 11.18
N ARG A 70 12.76 -18.28 12.30
CA ARG A 70 11.30 -18.46 12.40
C ARG A 70 10.55 -17.13 12.50
N TYR A 71 11.25 -16.03 12.80
CA TYR A 71 10.66 -14.73 13.02
C TYR A 71 11.17 -13.71 12.00
N GLY A 72 10.33 -12.73 11.70
CA GLY A 72 10.73 -11.53 10.96
C GLY A 72 10.43 -10.28 11.75
N ASP A 73 11.12 -9.20 11.40
CA ASP A 73 10.85 -7.87 11.89
C ASP A 73 10.01 -7.16 10.83
N VAL A 74 8.78 -6.76 11.17
CA VAL A 74 7.89 -6.06 10.22
C VAL A 74 8.06 -4.55 10.31
N LEU A 75 8.18 -4.01 11.53
CA LEU A 75 8.38 -2.60 11.79
C LEU A 75 9.22 -2.48 13.07
N ASN A 76 10.54 -2.57 12.94
CA ASN A 76 11.45 -2.43 14.07
C ASN A 76 12.17 -1.08 14.01
N SER A 77 12.04 -0.28 15.06
CA SER A 77 12.89 0.89 15.25
C SER A 77 13.59 0.80 16.60
N HIS A 78 14.91 0.95 16.59
CA HIS A 78 15.75 0.87 17.80
C HIS A 78 16.50 2.18 18.10
N GLY A 79 16.50 3.13 17.17
CA GLY A 79 17.17 4.41 17.31
C GLY A 79 16.17 5.57 17.29
N ASP A 80 16.53 6.67 17.92
CA ASP A 80 15.79 7.92 17.83
C ASP A 80 15.90 8.56 16.43
N ILE A 81 15.14 9.63 16.21
CA ILE A 81 15.17 10.39 14.95
C ILE A 81 16.62 10.74 14.58
N SER A 82 17.02 10.35 13.36
CA SER A 82 18.35 10.60 12.80
C SER A 82 18.25 11.42 11.52
N ARG A 83 18.89 12.59 11.53
CA ARG A 83 18.88 13.57 10.41
C ARG A 83 17.45 13.86 9.90
N GLY A 84 16.52 14.05 10.84
CA GLY A 84 15.11 14.33 10.52
C GLY A 84 14.37 13.14 9.90
N ARG A 85 14.75 11.90 10.22
CA ARG A 85 14.10 10.67 9.75
C ARG A 85 13.95 9.69 10.91
N GLN A 86 12.82 8.99 10.97
CA GLN A 86 12.69 7.80 11.83
C GLN A 86 13.04 6.57 11.01
N LEU A 87 14.19 5.97 11.32
CA LEU A 87 14.68 4.78 10.61
C LEU A 87 13.98 3.52 11.12
N ILE A 88 13.49 2.71 10.20
CA ILE A 88 12.73 1.49 10.48
C ILE A 88 13.34 0.34 9.69
N TRP A 89 13.53 -0.78 10.38
CA TRP A 89 14.04 -2.02 9.85
C TRP A 89 12.92 -3.01 9.55
N GLU A 90 13.08 -3.70 8.43
CA GLU A 90 12.36 -4.92 8.11
C GLU A 90 13.37 -6.05 7.93
N LEU A 91 13.00 -7.25 8.35
CA LEU A 91 13.84 -8.42 8.19
C LEU A 91 12.99 -9.68 8.03
N PHE A 92 13.27 -10.47 6.99
CA PHE A 92 12.50 -11.66 6.66
C PHE A 92 13.40 -12.84 6.29
N PRO A 93 13.03 -14.08 6.67
CA PRO A 93 13.71 -15.27 6.17
C PRO A 93 13.54 -15.42 4.66
N GLY A 94 14.65 -15.74 4.00
CA GLY A 94 14.71 -16.12 2.60
C GLY A 94 14.87 -17.62 2.42
N GLU A 95 15.32 -18.03 1.24
CA GLU A 95 15.57 -19.44 0.92
C GLU A 95 16.80 -19.96 1.69
N GLY A 96 16.66 -21.14 2.31
CA GLY A 96 17.75 -21.79 3.05
C GLY A 96 18.24 -20.95 4.22
N ASN A 97 19.46 -20.42 4.10
CA ASN A 97 20.11 -19.59 5.14
C ASN A 97 20.11 -18.11 4.82
N ASP A 98 19.41 -17.71 3.75
CA ASP A 98 19.34 -16.33 3.33
C ASP A 98 18.34 -15.57 4.18
N LEU A 99 18.55 -14.27 4.26
CA LEU A 99 17.58 -13.33 4.79
C LEU A 99 17.57 -12.09 3.92
N THR A 100 16.42 -11.43 3.94
CA THR A 100 16.26 -10.12 3.34
C THR A 100 16.10 -9.11 4.44
N VAL A 101 16.93 -8.08 4.43
CA VAL A 101 16.86 -6.95 5.37
C VAL A 101 16.63 -5.67 4.59
N TYR A 102 15.74 -4.82 5.11
CA TYR A 102 15.50 -3.48 4.61
C TYR A 102 15.68 -2.44 5.71
N LEU A 103 16.15 -1.26 5.32
CA LEU A 103 16.09 -0.03 6.09
C LEU A 103 15.29 0.98 5.29
N PHE A 104 14.31 1.61 5.92
CA PHE A 104 13.48 2.63 5.28
C PHE A 104 13.02 3.67 6.28
N HIS A 105 12.42 4.73 5.77
CA HIS A 105 11.67 5.68 6.59
C HIS A 105 10.48 6.22 5.81
N TYR A 106 9.46 6.67 6.54
CA TYR A 106 8.36 7.43 5.97
C TYR A 106 8.88 8.80 5.55
N HIS A 107 8.59 9.23 4.32
CA HIS A 107 9.16 10.46 3.77
C HIS A 107 8.14 11.37 3.10
N GLN A 108 8.31 12.66 3.35
CA GLN A 108 7.55 13.71 2.66
C GLN A 108 8.26 14.03 1.35
N VAL A 109 7.55 13.94 0.23
CA VAL A 109 8.09 14.40 -1.06
C VAL A 109 8.33 15.91 -0.98
N HIS A 110 9.59 16.32 -1.02
CA HIS A 110 10.01 17.71 -0.87
C HIS A 110 11.26 18.00 -1.73
N PRO A 111 11.34 19.12 -2.46
CA PRO A 111 12.50 19.42 -3.32
C PRO A 111 13.81 19.56 -2.51
N ASP A 112 13.76 20.22 -1.35
CA ASP A 112 14.95 20.44 -0.51
C ASP A 112 15.38 19.19 0.28
N ASN A 113 14.55 18.15 0.32
CA ASN A 113 14.85 16.88 0.97
C ASN A 113 14.31 15.74 0.10
N PRO A 114 15.07 15.31 -0.93
CA PRO A 114 14.57 14.35 -1.91
C PRO A 114 14.49 12.90 -1.38
N GLY A 115 15.00 12.63 -0.17
CA GLY A 115 15.03 11.28 0.39
C GLY A 115 16.13 10.40 -0.23
N SER A 116 17.39 10.85 -0.12
CA SER A 116 18.55 10.20 -0.77
C SER A 116 18.71 8.72 -0.37
N LEU A 117 18.63 7.83 -1.36
CA LEU A 117 18.92 6.40 -1.17
C LEU A 117 20.40 6.14 -0.86
N LEU A 118 21.31 7.00 -1.32
CA LEU A 118 22.73 6.85 -1.03
C LEU A 118 23.00 7.09 0.45
N GLU A 119 22.51 8.20 1.00
CA GLU A 119 22.63 8.51 2.43
C GLU A 119 21.97 7.44 3.31
N LEU A 120 20.84 6.88 2.84
CA LEU A 120 20.17 5.79 3.54
C LEU A 120 20.98 4.49 3.50
N TYR A 121 21.71 4.20 2.42
CA TYR A 121 22.62 3.06 2.35
C TYR A 121 23.83 3.21 3.28
N GLU A 122 24.36 4.43 3.41
CA GLU A 122 25.42 4.73 4.37
C GLU A 122 24.95 4.43 5.80
N ASP A 123 23.75 4.88 6.16
CA ASP A 123 23.12 4.54 7.44
C ASP A 123 22.90 3.03 7.60
N PHE A 124 22.45 2.36 6.53
CA PHE A 124 22.23 0.92 6.54
C PHE A 124 23.50 0.19 6.95
N PHE A 125 24.64 0.41 6.27
CA PHE A 125 25.88 -0.29 6.61
C PHE A 125 26.45 0.16 7.95
N HIS A 126 26.26 1.43 8.34
CA HIS A 126 26.74 1.92 9.63
C HIS A 126 25.98 1.30 10.81
N ILE A 127 24.67 1.16 10.70
CA ILE A 127 23.77 0.77 11.81
C ILE A 127 23.51 -0.75 11.82
N PHE A 128 23.60 -1.44 10.69
CA PHE A 128 23.29 -2.87 10.62
C PHE A 128 24.06 -3.75 11.65
N PRO A 129 25.36 -3.50 11.93
CA PRO A 129 26.08 -4.18 13.00
C PRO A 129 25.46 -4.02 14.39
N GLU A 130 24.87 -2.87 14.70
CA GLU A 130 24.18 -2.62 15.96
C GLU A 130 22.85 -3.40 16.00
N TYR A 131 22.05 -3.25 14.94
CA TYR A 131 20.75 -3.89 14.81
C TYR A 131 20.83 -5.42 14.90
N ARG A 132 21.82 -6.04 14.25
CA ARG A 132 21.99 -7.50 14.21
C ARG A 132 23.29 -8.03 14.82
N ARG A 133 23.98 -7.26 15.66
CA ARG A 133 25.18 -7.73 16.41
C ARG A 133 26.15 -8.56 15.56
N CYS A 134 26.39 -8.10 14.33
CA CYS A 134 27.09 -8.85 13.30
C CYS A 134 28.33 -8.11 12.79
N ASP A 135 29.29 -8.87 12.28
CA ASP A 135 30.44 -8.34 11.54
C ASP A 135 30.13 -8.40 10.05
N LEU A 136 30.10 -7.24 9.38
CA LEU A 136 29.76 -7.12 7.95
C LEU A 136 30.74 -7.91 7.06
N ALA A 137 31.99 -8.07 7.49
CA ALA A 137 33.01 -8.80 6.75
C ALA A 137 32.78 -10.32 6.74
N GLN A 138 31.97 -10.83 7.69
CA GLN A 138 31.61 -12.25 7.78
C GLN A 138 30.33 -12.60 7.02
N LEU A 139 29.65 -11.60 6.45
CA LEU A 139 28.41 -11.79 5.72
C LEU A 139 28.66 -12.04 4.23
N THR A 140 27.84 -12.91 3.65
CA THR A 140 27.78 -13.09 2.20
C THR A 140 26.67 -12.21 1.63
N TRP A 141 27.03 -11.12 0.97
CA TRP A 141 26.10 -10.22 0.29
C TRP A 141 25.71 -10.80 -1.07
N LYS A 142 24.42 -10.99 -1.31
CA LYS A 142 23.93 -11.64 -2.55
C LYS A 142 23.30 -10.67 -3.53
N LYS A 143 22.47 -9.75 -3.02
CA LYS A 143 21.72 -8.82 -3.87
C LYS A 143 21.41 -7.51 -3.13
N PRO A 144 21.80 -6.34 -3.65
CA PRO A 144 21.31 -5.08 -3.13
C PRO A 144 19.83 -4.88 -3.49
N THR A 145 19.08 -4.25 -2.59
CA THR A 145 17.71 -3.80 -2.84
C THR A 145 17.61 -2.32 -2.55
N PHE A 146 16.99 -1.56 -3.44
CA PHE A 146 16.73 -0.15 -3.20
C PHE A 146 15.59 0.36 -4.08
N GLY A 147 14.94 1.42 -3.63
CA GLY A 147 13.90 2.09 -4.41
C GLY A 147 13.05 2.99 -3.55
N TYR A 148 12.02 3.54 -4.18
CA TYR A 148 10.99 4.32 -3.52
C TYR A 148 9.68 3.56 -3.59
N ILE A 149 9.11 3.27 -2.42
CA ILE A 149 7.77 2.71 -2.33
C ILE A 149 6.80 3.89 -2.25
N PRO A 150 5.89 4.06 -3.23
CA PRO A 150 4.98 5.19 -3.22
C PRO A 150 3.94 5.04 -2.12
N ALA A 151 3.28 6.14 -1.77
CA ALA A 151 2.10 6.13 -0.93
C ALA A 151 1.11 7.18 -1.43
N HIS A 152 -0.17 6.82 -1.45
CA HIS A 152 -1.26 7.72 -1.76
C HIS A 152 -2.27 7.68 -0.61
N PHE A 153 -2.88 8.82 -0.32
CA PHE A 153 -3.83 9.00 0.78
C PHE A 153 -5.24 9.20 0.21
N PRO A 154 -5.87 8.13 -0.33
CA PRO A 154 -7.16 8.24 -0.99
C PRO A 154 -8.23 8.63 0.02
N LEU A 155 -9.03 9.63 -0.34
CA LEU A 155 -10.16 10.09 0.46
C LEU A 155 -11.39 9.18 0.31
N LYS A 156 -11.56 8.60 -0.89
CA LYS A 156 -12.66 7.75 -1.31
C LYS A 156 -12.22 6.90 -2.51
N SER A 157 -13.08 5.99 -2.98
CA SER A 157 -12.76 5.00 -4.01
C SER A 157 -12.38 5.56 -5.38
N ASP A 158 -12.82 6.77 -5.72
CA ASP A 158 -12.47 7.51 -6.93
C ASP A 158 -11.40 8.60 -6.66
N GLY A 159 -10.80 8.61 -5.46
CA GLY A 159 -9.83 9.62 -5.04
C GLY A 159 -8.53 9.61 -5.84
N ARG A 160 -8.28 8.53 -6.61
CA ARG A 160 -7.15 8.42 -7.53
C ARG A 160 -7.63 7.90 -8.88
N ARG A 161 -7.25 8.62 -9.94
CA ARG A 161 -7.44 8.15 -11.32
C ARG A 161 -6.46 7.03 -11.62
N VAL A 162 -6.93 5.79 -11.69
CA VAL A 162 -6.10 4.62 -12.04
C VAL A 162 -6.30 4.17 -13.49
N ALA A 163 -7.18 4.84 -14.23
CA ALA A 163 -7.46 4.53 -15.63
C ALA A 163 -7.63 5.76 -16.53
N PHE A 164 -7.30 5.55 -17.80
CA PHE A 164 -7.69 6.36 -18.96
C PHE A 164 -8.49 5.48 -19.92
N ASP A 165 -9.04 6.03 -20.99
CA ASP A 165 -9.66 5.20 -22.03
C ASP A 165 -8.64 4.16 -22.50
N ARG A 166 -9.04 2.88 -22.47
CA ARG A 166 -8.22 1.72 -22.87
C ARG A 166 -6.90 1.57 -22.11
N LEU A 167 -6.77 2.15 -20.92
CA LEU A 167 -5.56 2.05 -20.10
C LEU A 167 -5.93 1.86 -18.64
N LEU A 168 -5.33 0.85 -17.99
CA LEU A 168 -5.54 0.56 -16.58
C LEU A 168 -4.20 0.37 -15.88
N ALA A 169 -3.94 1.14 -14.82
CA ALA A 169 -2.78 0.95 -13.96
C ALA A 169 -3.08 -0.10 -12.87
N ILE A 170 -2.08 -0.90 -12.51
CA ILE A 170 -2.13 -1.87 -11.40
C ILE A 170 -0.83 -1.81 -10.57
N GLY A 171 -0.86 -2.42 -9.37
CA GLY A 171 0.30 -2.43 -8.47
C GLY A 171 0.74 -1.02 -8.09
N ASP A 172 2.06 -0.80 -7.98
CA ASP A 172 2.59 0.50 -7.54
C ASP A 172 2.30 1.63 -8.55
N ALA A 173 2.09 1.33 -9.84
CA ALA A 173 1.66 2.32 -10.82
C ALA A 173 0.27 2.88 -10.49
N ALA A 174 -0.63 2.03 -9.96
CA ALA A 174 -1.92 2.46 -9.43
C ALA A 174 -1.82 3.12 -8.05
N SER A 175 -0.78 2.81 -7.26
CA SER A 175 -0.56 3.35 -5.91
C SER A 175 -1.75 3.17 -4.94
N LEU A 176 -2.34 1.98 -4.94
CA LEU A 176 -3.45 1.59 -4.04
C LEU A 176 -3.01 0.57 -2.99
N GLN A 177 -1.73 0.61 -2.59
CA GLN A 177 -1.18 -0.21 -1.51
C GLN A 177 -1.61 0.24 -0.11
N SER A 178 -1.33 -0.60 0.88
CA SER A 178 -1.52 -0.24 2.29
C SER A 178 -0.56 0.87 2.68
N PRO A 179 -1.05 1.98 3.27
CA PRO A 179 -0.18 3.04 3.74
C PRO A 179 0.52 2.68 5.05
N LEU A 180 0.05 1.67 5.79
CA LEU A 180 0.61 1.28 7.09
C LEU A 180 1.83 0.36 6.98
N VAL A 181 1.75 -0.67 6.14
CA VAL A 181 2.82 -1.69 5.99
C VAL A 181 3.48 -1.63 4.62
N PHE A 182 3.05 -0.71 3.75
CA PHE A 182 3.57 -0.51 2.39
C PHE A 182 3.71 -1.75 1.51
N THR A 183 2.91 -2.79 1.80
CA THR A 183 2.93 -4.03 1.05
C THR A 183 2.19 -3.87 -0.29
N GLY A 184 2.89 -3.32 -1.30
CA GLY A 184 2.36 -3.18 -2.66
C GLY A 184 1.96 -4.51 -3.29
N PHE A 185 2.90 -5.47 -3.26
CA PHE A 185 2.64 -6.82 -3.74
C PHE A 185 1.56 -7.54 -2.93
N GLY A 186 1.60 -7.43 -1.59
CA GLY A 186 0.60 -8.05 -0.72
C GLY A 186 -0.81 -7.50 -0.96
N SER A 187 -0.96 -6.19 -1.15
CA SER A 187 -2.22 -5.58 -1.58
C SER A 187 -2.67 -6.12 -2.94
N LEU A 188 -1.78 -6.15 -3.93
CA LEU A 188 -2.11 -6.66 -5.27
C LEU A 188 -2.59 -8.11 -5.23
N VAL A 189 -1.88 -9.01 -4.55
CA VAL A 189 -2.24 -10.44 -4.45
C VAL A 189 -3.60 -10.64 -3.78
N ARG A 190 -3.89 -9.93 -2.68
CA ARG A 190 -5.20 -10.01 -2.02
C ARG A 190 -6.34 -9.56 -2.93
N ASN A 191 -6.07 -8.54 -3.75
CA ASN A 191 -7.06 -7.92 -4.61
C ASN A 191 -7.13 -8.55 -6.01
N LEU A 192 -6.16 -9.40 -6.38
CA LEU A 192 -6.07 -10.01 -7.70
C LEU A 192 -7.38 -10.70 -8.13
N PRO A 193 -8.06 -11.52 -7.31
CA PRO A 193 -9.30 -12.18 -7.74
C PRO A 193 -10.40 -11.21 -8.18
N ARG A 194 -10.59 -10.09 -7.47
CA ARG A 194 -11.59 -9.07 -7.86
C ARG A 194 -11.14 -8.24 -9.05
N LEU A 195 -9.85 -7.91 -9.14
CA LEU A 195 -9.30 -7.13 -10.25
C LEU A 195 -9.44 -7.90 -11.57
N THR A 196 -9.12 -9.20 -11.56
CA THR A 196 -9.23 -10.05 -12.75
C THR A 196 -10.69 -10.28 -13.15
N ASP A 197 -11.60 -10.50 -12.19
CA ASP A 197 -13.03 -10.71 -12.50
C ASP A 197 -13.68 -9.45 -13.08
N LEU A 198 -13.40 -8.28 -12.50
CA LEU A 198 -13.93 -7.01 -13.00
C LEU A 198 -13.32 -6.64 -14.36
N LEU A 199 -12.02 -6.89 -14.56
CA LEU A 199 -11.36 -6.67 -15.86
C LEU A 199 -11.91 -7.60 -16.94
N ASP A 200 -12.12 -8.88 -16.63
CA ASP A 200 -12.73 -9.85 -17.54
C ASP A 200 -14.13 -9.39 -17.99
N VAL A 201 -14.99 -8.98 -17.04
CA VAL A 201 -16.31 -8.40 -17.36
C VAL A 201 -16.18 -7.15 -18.24
N ALA A 202 -15.25 -6.25 -17.91
CA ALA A 202 -15.04 -5.03 -18.69
C ALA A 202 -14.62 -5.36 -20.14
N LEU A 203 -13.72 -6.32 -20.33
CA LEU A 203 -13.24 -6.74 -21.64
C LEU A 203 -14.30 -7.50 -22.44
N GLN A 204 -15.10 -8.36 -21.82
CA GLN A 204 -16.16 -9.11 -22.51
C GLN A 204 -17.26 -8.20 -23.08
N HIS A 205 -17.54 -7.07 -22.41
CA HIS A 205 -18.59 -6.13 -22.79
C HIS A 205 -18.08 -4.81 -23.40
N ASP A 206 -16.81 -4.76 -23.78
CA ASP A 206 -16.12 -3.57 -24.34
C ASP A 206 -16.29 -2.29 -23.50
N LEU A 207 -16.31 -2.47 -22.17
CA LEU A 207 -16.37 -1.39 -21.19
C LEU A 207 -14.96 -0.86 -20.91
N VAL A 208 -14.35 -0.28 -21.93
CA VAL A 208 -12.94 0.15 -21.94
C VAL A 208 -12.77 1.66 -21.80
N SER A 209 -13.82 2.38 -21.39
CA SER A 209 -13.72 3.81 -21.07
C SER A 209 -13.00 4.02 -19.74
N ALA A 210 -12.45 5.21 -19.52
CA ALA A 210 -11.84 5.58 -18.24
C ALA A 210 -12.81 5.38 -17.06
N ALA A 211 -14.09 5.72 -17.23
CA ALA A 211 -15.09 5.60 -16.18
C ALA A 211 -15.38 4.13 -15.80
N ASP A 212 -15.37 3.25 -16.80
CA ASP A 212 -15.61 1.82 -16.61
C ASP A 212 -14.36 1.12 -16.04
N LEU A 213 -13.18 1.38 -16.59
CA LEU A 213 -11.92 0.82 -16.12
C LEU A 213 -11.55 1.29 -14.71
N ASN A 214 -11.94 2.50 -14.29
CA ASN A 214 -11.75 2.94 -12.90
C ASN A 214 -12.56 2.11 -11.88
N GLN A 215 -13.54 1.31 -12.30
CA GLN A 215 -14.20 0.34 -11.41
C GLN A 215 -13.29 -0.85 -11.06
N VAL A 216 -12.27 -1.12 -11.88
CA VAL A 216 -11.28 -2.17 -11.68
C VAL A 216 -10.15 -1.63 -10.81
N ASN A 217 -10.38 -1.53 -9.50
CA ASN A 217 -9.38 -0.96 -8.59
C ASN A 217 -9.24 -1.74 -7.28
N ALA A 218 -8.08 -1.55 -6.65
CA ALA A 218 -7.72 -2.21 -5.39
C ALA A 218 -8.05 -1.38 -4.14
N TYR A 219 -8.86 -0.32 -4.27
CA TYR A 219 -9.23 0.51 -3.12
C TYR A 219 -9.93 -0.31 -2.05
N GLN A 220 -9.55 -0.08 -0.79
CA GLN A 220 -10.23 -0.61 0.38
C GLN A 220 -10.37 0.52 1.41
N SER A 221 -11.58 0.73 1.90
CA SER A 221 -11.84 1.83 2.83
C SER A 221 -11.21 1.60 4.21
N ASN A 222 -11.08 0.33 4.62
CA ASN A 222 -10.42 -0.04 5.87
C ASN A 222 -8.92 0.30 5.82
N THR A 223 -8.22 0.09 4.71
CA THR A 223 -6.81 0.47 4.60
C THR A 223 -6.61 1.96 4.36
N ALA A 224 -7.55 2.63 3.70
CA ALA A 224 -7.45 4.06 3.47
C ALA A 224 -7.31 4.83 4.78
N VAL A 225 -8.07 4.48 5.83
CA VAL A 225 -8.04 5.23 7.11
C VAL A 225 -6.68 5.18 7.83
N THR A 226 -5.80 4.23 7.51
CA THR A 226 -4.51 4.09 8.19
C THR A 226 -3.43 5.02 7.66
N TRP A 227 -3.72 5.85 6.64
CA TRP A 227 -2.72 6.78 6.12
C TRP A 227 -2.21 7.81 7.13
N LEU A 228 -3.02 8.14 8.15
CA LEU A 228 -2.59 9.03 9.23
C LEU A 228 -1.48 8.41 10.09
N PHE A 229 -1.42 7.08 10.19
CA PHE A 229 -0.33 6.39 10.88
C PHE A 229 1.00 6.65 10.17
N SER A 230 0.99 6.59 8.83
CA SER A 230 2.15 6.91 8.00
C SER A 230 2.65 8.33 8.23
N LYS A 231 1.74 9.30 8.39
CA LYS A 231 2.08 10.67 8.78
C LYS A 231 2.66 10.75 10.19
N GLY A 232 2.10 10.00 11.14
CA GLY A 232 2.58 9.94 12.52
C GLY A 232 3.97 9.30 12.65
N MET A 233 4.39 8.49 11.69
CA MET A 233 5.72 7.85 11.62
C MET A 233 6.73 8.64 10.77
N MET A 234 6.33 9.81 10.26
CA MET A 234 7.14 10.65 9.39
C MET A 234 7.56 11.91 10.13
N VAL A 235 8.80 12.36 9.88
CA VAL A 235 9.25 13.68 10.30
C VAL A 235 9.06 14.63 9.11
N PRO A 236 8.22 15.67 9.20
CA PRO A 236 8.06 16.64 8.13
C PRO A 236 9.35 17.40 7.85
N THR A 237 9.64 17.67 6.58
CA THR A 237 10.85 18.42 6.18
C THR A 237 10.86 19.81 6.85
N GLY A 238 11.98 20.17 7.47
CA GLY A 238 12.16 21.45 8.16
C GLY A 238 11.53 21.53 9.56
N LYS A 239 10.88 20.47 10.04
CA LYS A 239 10.29 20.43 11.38
C LYS A 239 11.26 19.80 12.39
N HIS A 240 11.42 20.43 13.54
CA HIS A 240 12.10 19.83 14.68
C HIS A 240 11.12 19.02 15.52
N VAL A 241 11.44 17.75 15.75
CA VAL A 241 10.65 16.81 16.55
C VAL A 241 11.57 16.22 17.61
N PRO A 242 11.15 16.11 18.89
CA PRO A 242 11.92 15.44 19.92
C PRO A 242 12.35 14.04 19.47
N PRO A 243 13.62 13.65 19.69
CA PRO A 243 14.21 12.45 19.10
C PRO A 243 13.41 11.16 19.39
N GLU A 244 12.85 11.04 20.58
CA GLU A 244 12.15 9.87 21.08
C GLU A 244 10.66 9.81 20.69
N ARG A 245 10.09 10.91 20.17
CA ARG A 245 8.64 11.07 20.04
C ARG A 245 8.02 10.02 19.13
N LEU A 246 8.62 9.76 17.98
CA LEU A 246 8.11 8.79 17.01
C LEU A 246 8.22 7.36 17.57
N ASN A 247 9.31 7.03 18.26
CA ASN A 247 9.44 5.77 18.99
C ASN A 247 8.36 5.62 20.08
N ALA A 248 8.06 6.67 20.84
CA ALA A 248 6.99 6.64 21.85
C ALA A 248 5.60 6.40 21.21
N MET A 249 5.33 7.01 20.05
CA MET A 249 4.11 6.75 19.28
C MET A 249 4.05 5.30 18.80
N LEU A 250 5.11 4.82 18.14
CA LEU A 250 5.21 3.44 17.64
C LEU A 250 5.04 2.41 18.77
N ASN A 251 5.72 2.61 19.91
CA ASN A 251 5.63 1.74 21.08
C ASN A 251 4.22 1.67 21.65
N THR A 252 3.46 2.77 21.60
CA THR A 252 2.05 2.75 22.02
C THR A 252 1.23 1.87 21.07
N PHE A 253 1.36 2.08 19.75
CA PHE A 253 0.58 1.31 18.77
C PHE A 253 0.94 -0.18 18.78
N PHE A 254 2.22 -0.53 18.79
CA PHE A 254 2.66 -1.93 18.87
C PHE A 254 2.40 -2.55 20.24
N GLY A 255 2.47 -1.78 21.32
CA GLY A 255 2.08 -2.23 22.66
C GLY A 255 0.62 -2.64 22.71
N VAL A 256 -0.27 -1.84 22.10
CA VAL A 256 -1.69 -2.19 21.96
C VAL A 256 -1.86 -3.46 21.12
N LEU A 257 -1.19 -3.58 19.97
CA LEU A 257 -1.27 -4.77 19.11
C LEU A 257 -0.72 -6.03 19.81
N ALA A 258 0.31 -5.91 20.64
CA ALA A 258 0.89 -7.03 21.38
C ALA A 258 -0.04 -7.54 22.51
N GLN A 259 -0.91 -6.68 23.03
CA GLN A 259 -1.90 -7.04 24.06
C GLN A 259 -3.20 -7.60 23.48
N MET A 260 -3.42 -7.46 22.17
CA MET A 260 -4.59 -8.00 21.50
C MET A 260 -4.48 -9.52 21.28
N PRO A 261 -5.61 -10.23 21.15
CA PRO A 261 -5.62 -11.61 20.70
C PRO A 261 -4.86 -11.78 19.38
N ALA A 262 -4.06 -12.84 19.27
CA ALA A 262 -3.15 -13.05 18.14
C ALA A 262 -3.86 -13.03 16.77
N ASP A 263 -5.11 -13.49 16.70
CA ASP A 263 -5.91 -13.48 15.47
C ASP A 263 -6.33 -12.06 15.04
N VAL A 264 -6.55 -11.15 15.99
CA VAL A 264 -6.86 -9.74 15.73
C VAL A 264 -5.62 -9.03 15.21
N SER A 265 -4.48 -9.23 15.86
CA SER A 265 -3.20 -8.63 15.43
C SER A 265 -2.77 -9.14 14.05
N ASP A 266 -2.96 -10.44 13.77
CA ASP A 266 -2.73 -11.03 12.45
C ASP A 266 -3.60 -10.37 11.37
N ARG A 267 -4.89 -10.17 11.65
CA ARG A 267 -5.79 -9.48 10.71
C ARG A 267 -5.37 -8.03 10.51
N PHE A 268 -4.97 -7.34 11.57
CA PHE A 268 -4.60 -5.93 11.50
C PHE A 268 -3.38 -5.70 10.61
N ILE A 269 -2.28 -6.42 10.86
CA ILE A 269 -1.05 -6.33 10.07
C ILE A 269 -1.26 -6.75 8.61
N LYS A 270 -2.20 -7.65 8.34
CA LYS A 270 -2.58 -8.08 6.99
C LYS A 270 -3.65 -7.21 6.33
N ASP A 271 -3.95 -6.04 6.89
CA ASP A 271 -4.95 -5.09 6.37
C ASP A 271 -6.35 -5.70 6.21
N ARG A 272 -6.69 -6.65 7.09
CA ARG A 272 -7.98 -7.35 7.15
C ARG A 272 -8.82 -6.93 8.35
N PHE A 273 -8.44 -5.85 9.04
CA PHE A 273 -9.19 -5.36 10.18
C PHE A 273 -10.51 -4.72 9.73
N GLY A 274 -11.51 -4.82 10.61
CA GLY A 274 -12.80 -4.15 10.47
C GLY A 274 -12.88 -2.84 11.26
N TRP A 275 -14.02 -2.16 11.14
CA TRP A 275 -14.26 -0.87 11.80
C TRP A 275 -14.16 -0.95 13.33
N GLY A 276 -14.71 -2.00 13.94
CA GLY A 276 -14.67 -2.18 15.41
C GLY A 276 -13.26 -2.42 15.94
N GLU A 277 -12.47 -3.24 15.25
CA GLU A 277 -11.07 -3.51 15.60
C GLU A 277 -10.23 -2.23 15.51
N PHE A 278 -10.39 -1.46 14.43
CA PHE A 278 -9.74 -0.17 14.25
C PHE A 278 -10.10 0.82 15.36
N HIS A 279 -11.39 1.00 15.64
CA HIS A 279 -11.85 1.96 16.63
C HIS A 279 -11.38 1.59 18.04
N ARG A 280 -11.45 0.31 18.40
CA ARG A 280 -10.94 -0.20 19.68
C ARG A 280 -9.43 0.04 19.81
N MET A 281 -8.66 -0.23 18.75
CA MET A 281 -7.23 0.05 18.75
C MET A 281 -6.94 1.54 18.96
N ALA A 282 -7.60 2.42 18.20
CA ALA A 282 -7.40 3.86 18.28
C ALA A 282 -7.74 4.43 19.67
N LEU A 283 -8.87 4.02 20.25
CA LEU A 283 -9.27 4.43 21.60
C LEU A 283 -8.31 3.89 22.67
N THR A 284 -7.89 2.64 22.55
CA THR A 284 -6.95 2.04 23.50
C THR A 284 -5.62 2.78 23.45
N ALA A 285 -5.07 3.05 22.26
CA ALA A 285 -3.84 3.81 22.09
C ALA A 285 -3.96 5.23 22.67
N ALA A 286 -5.06 5.94 22.38
CA ALA A 286 -5.31 7.27 22.94
C ALA A 286 -5.46 7.27 24.47
N SER A 287 -6.01 6.20 25.05
CA SER A 287 -6.13 6.06 26.51
C SER A 287 -4.79 5.75 27.18
N GLN A 288 -3.94 4.94 26.55
CA GLN A 288 -2.61 4.57 27.07
C GLN A 288 -1.61 5.71 26.93
N ASN A 289 -1.72 6.49 25.84
CA ASN A 289 -0.88 7.64 25.59
C ASN A 289 -1.70 8.82 25.03
N PRO A 290 -2.32 9.62 25.92
CA PRO A 290 -3.12 10.78 25.51
C PRO A 290 -2.32 11.83 24.72
N ALA A 291 -1.00 11.88 24.90
CA ALA A 291 -0.13 12.81 24.18
C ALA A 291 -0.04 12.53 22.67
N ILE A 292 -0.44 11.34 22.21
CA ILE A 292 -0.52 11.02 20.78
C ILE A 292 -1.42 12.01 20.04
N ILE A 293 -2.51 12.48 20.64
CA ILE A 293 -3.44 13.40 19.98
C ILE A 293 -2.75 14.73 19.61
N PRO A 294 -2.16 15.49 20.56
CA PRO A 294 -1.44 16.71 20.21
C PRO A 294 -0.19 16.44 19.37
N TRP A 295 0.47 15.28 19.49
CA TRP A 295 1.61 14.94 18.63
C TRP A 295 1.21 14.71 17.17
N ILE A 296 0.11 13.99 16.92
CA ILE A 296 -0.43 13.83 15.57
C ILE A 296 -0.86 15.19 15.01
N TRP A 297 -1.50 16.04 15.83
CA TRP A 297 -1.84 17.40 15.42
C TRP A 297 -0.60 18.19 14.99
N ASP A 298 0.48 18.13 15.78
CA ASP A 298 1.74 18.78 15.45
C ASP A 298 2.34 18.23 14.15
N LEU A 299 2.40 16.91 13.97
CA LEU A 299 3.03 16.27 12.80
C LEU A 299 2.21 16.42 11.51
N ALA A 300 0.90 16.21 11.56
CA ALA A 300 0.03 16.22 10.38
C ALA A 300 -0.51 17.62 10.05
N GLY A 301 -0.82 18.41 11.07
CA GLY A 301 -1.48 19.71 10.93
C GLY A 301 -3.00 19.61 10.66
N PRO A 302 -3.71 20.75 10.74
CA PRO A 302 -5.17 20.79 10.69
C PRO A 302 -5.76 20.35 9.34
N ALA A 303 -5.08 20.66 8.23
CA ALA A 303 -5.55 20.31 6.90
C ALA A 303 -5.57 18.80 6.65
N ASP A 304 -4.49 18.10 7.02
CA ASP A 304 -4.42 16.64 6.88
C ASP A 304 -5.33 15.94 7.90
N LEU A 305 -5.54 16.51 9.09
CA LEU A 305 -6.54 15.99 10.03
C LEU A 305 -7.98 16.11 9.52
N ALA A 306 -8.33 17.23 8.88
CA ALA A 306 -9.64 17.39 8.25
C ALA A 306 -9.84 16.39 7.09
N ARG A 307 -8.80 16.17 6.27
CA ARG A 307 -8.78 15.12 5.24
C ARG A 307 -8.96 13.73 5.85
N TRP A 308 -8.28 13.44 6.96
CA TRP A 308 -8.36 12.13 7.60
C TRP A 308 -9.74 11.89 8.18
N LEU A 309 -10.38 12.92 8.76
CA LEU A 309 -11.75 12.83 9.23
C LEU A 309 -12.70 12.44 8.09
N TYR A 310 -12.51 13.01 6.89
CA TYR A 310 -13.28 12.60 5.71
C TYR A 310 -13.03 11.11 5.36
N THR A 311 -11.77 10.65 5.36
CA THR A 311 -11.45 9.22 5.15
C THR A 311 -12.10 8.33 6.22
N TYR A 312 -12.09 8.73 7.48
CA TYR A 312 -12.71 8.02 8.59
C TYR A 312 -14.24 7.92 8.43
N LEU A 313 -14.89 9.01 8.02
CA LEU A 313 -16.32 9.03 7.71
C LEU A 313 -16.63 8.11 6.52
N SER A 314 -15.83 8.17 5.45
CA SER A 314 -15.98 7.27 4.30
C SER A 314 -15.83 5.80 4.71
N PHE A 315 -14.87 5.48 5.58
CA PHE A 315 -14.70 4.13 6.12
C PHE A 315 -15.90 3.72 6.98
N THR A 316 -16.39 4.60 7.84
CA THR A 316 -17.57 4.35 8.69
C THR A 316 -18.81 4.07 7.86
N VAL A 317 -19.11 4.89 6.85
CA VAL A 317 -20.23 4.66 5.93
C VAL A 317 -20.05 3.33 5.18
N SER A 318 -18.85 3.01 4.72
CA SER A 318 -18.57 1.74 4.02
C SER A 318 -18.78 0.53 4.94
N ALA A 319 -18.36 0.64 6.20
CA ALA A 319 -18.52 -0.41 7.21
C ALA A 319 -20.00 -0.63 7.57
N LEU A 320 -20.79 0.45 7.72
CA LEU A 320 -22.24 0.36 7.92
C LEU A 320 -22.93 -0.28 6.71
N GLY A 321 -22.58 0.14 5.50
CA GLY A 321 -23.07 -0.48 4.27
C GLY A 321 -22.73 -1.97 4.21
N ALA A 322 -21.51 -2.35 4.60
CA ALA A 322 -21.09 -3.74 4.63
C ALA A 322 -21.81 -4.56 5.72
N ALA A 323 -22.12 -3.95 6.87
CA ALA A 323 -22.92 -4.60 7.92
C ALA A 323 -24.37 -4.87 7.47
N VAL A 324 -24.99 -3.91 6.76
CA VAL A 324 -26.39 -4.02 6.33
C VAL A 324 -26.54 -4.87 5.06
N LEU A 325 -25.64 -4.70 4.09
CA LEU A 325 -25.77 -5.27 2.74
C LEU A 325 -24.80 -6.43 2.47
N GLY A 326 -23.68 -6.50 3.20
CA GLY A 326 -22.59 -7.44 2.91
C GLY A 326 -22.95 -8.92 3.12
N GLY A 327 -24.01 -9.21 3.87
CA GLY A 327 -24.51 -10.58 4.07
C GLY A 327 -25.21 -11.18 2.85
N TRP A 328 -25.93 -10.36 2.06
CA TRP A 328 -26.84 -10.85 1.03
C TRP A 328 -26.61 -10.23 -0.35
N LEU A 329 -26.27 -8.94 -0.42
CA LEU A 329 -26.19 -8.21 -1.68
C LEU A 329 -25.10 -8.78 -2.62
N PRO A 330 -23.87 -9.08 -2.16
CA PRO A 330 -22.87 -9.69 -3.04
C PRO A 330 -23.33 -11.02 -3.63
N ALA A 331 -24.01 -11.86 -2.85
CA ALA A 331 -24.54 -13.14 -3.32
C ALA A 331 -25.68 -12.95 -4.34
N LEU A 332 -26.57 -11.98 -4.10
CA LEU A 332 -27.63 -11.61 -5.03
C LEU A 332 -27.06 -11.11 -6.36
N VAL A 333 -26.09 -10.19 -6.32
CA VAL A 333 -25.43 -9.65 -7.52
C VAL A 333 -24.75 -10.77 -8.31
N GLN A 334 -24.05 -11.70 -7.63
CA GLN A 334 -23.42 -12.84 -8.30
C GLN A 334 -24.46 -13.78 -8.93
N ARG A 335 -25.58 -14.07 -8.24
CA ARG A 335 -26.66 -14.90 -8.76
C ARG A 335 -27.35 -14.27 -9.98
N SER A 336 -27.52 -12.96 -9.96
CA SER A 336 -28.14 -12.19 -11.05
C SER A 336 -27.16 -11.76 -12.13
N ARG A 337 -25.87 -12.11 -12.02
CA ARG A 337 -24.80 -11.65 -12.92
C ARG A 337 -25.12 -11.85 -14.41
N PRO A 338 -25.55 -13.03 -14.89
CA PRO A 338 -25.81 -13.23 -16.32
C PRO A 338 -26.90 -12.28 -16.85
N ALA A 339 -28.01 -12.15 -16.10
CA ALA A 339 -29.11 -11.27 -16.49
C ALA A 339 -28.71 -9.78 -16.43
N LEU A 340 -27.98 -9.38 -15.39
CA LEU A 340 -27.48 -8.01 -15.22
C LEU A 340 -26.54 -7.61 -16.37
N LEU A 341 -25.60 -8.48 -16.70
CA LEU A 341 -24.60 -8.24 -17.75
C LEU A 341 -25.21 -8.28 -19.16
N ALA A 342 -26.20 -9.13 -19.40
CA ALA A 342 -26.94 -9.16 -20.66
C ALA A 342 -27.79 -7.90 -20.88
N TRP A 343 -28.41 -7.37 -19.81
CA TRP A 343 -29.30 -6.21 -19.92
C TRP A 343 -28.55 -4.88 -19.92
N ARG A 344 -27.69 -4.65 -18.92
CA ARG A 344 -27.02 -3.37 -18.67
C ARG A 344 -25.59 -3.62 -18.16
N PRO A 345 -24.62 -3.96 -19.03
CA PRO A 345 -23.29 -4.40 -18.61
C PRO A 345 -22.54 -3.36 -17.76
N ARG A 346 -22.63 -2.06 -18.09
CA ARG A 346 -22.05 -0.98 -17.26
C ARG A 346 -22.58 -0.96 -15.82
N TRP A 347 -23.88 -1.18 -15.66
CA TRP A 347 -24.51 -1.24 -14.33
C TRP A 347 -24.12 -2.54 -13.62
N GLY A 348 -24.08 -3.66 -14.34
CA GLY A 348 -23.58 -4.93 -13.81
C GLY A 348 -22.16 -4.82 -13.28
N LEU A 349 -21.24 -4.20 -14.04
CA LEU A 349 -19.85 -3.96 -13.62
C LEU A 349 -19.79 -3.14 -12.32
N ARG A 350 -20.54 -2.04 -12.24
CA ARG A 350 -20.60 -1.19 -11.03
C ARG A 350 -21.15 -1.93 -9.81
N LEU A 351 -22.20 -2.73 -9.99
CA LEU A 351 -22.79 -3.54 -8.91
C LEU A 351 -21.84 -4.64 -8.45
N LEU A 352 -21.12 -5.28 -9.36
CA LEU A 352 -20.08 -6.25 -9.03
C LEU A 352 -18.94 -5.58 -8.25
N ALA A 353 -18.44 -4.44 -8.72
CA ALA A 353 -17.39 -3.67 -8.04
C ALA A 353 -17.82 -3.26 -6.63
N TRP A 354 -19.08 -2.80 -6.47
CA TRP A 354 -19.63 -2.46 -5.16
C TRP A 354 -19.77 -3.69 -4.25
N GLY A 355 -20.28 -4.82 -4.76
CA GLY A 355 -20.37 -6.07 -4.02
C GLY A 355 -19.01 -6.56 -3.51
N TYR A 356 -17.96 -6.43 -4.32
CA TYR A 356 -16.58 -6.66 -3.89
C TYR A 356 -16.15 -5.67 -2.81
N GLY A 357 -16.39 -4.37 -3.01
CA GLY A 357 -16.07 -3.32 -2.02
C GLY A 357 -16.64 -3.61 -0.63
N LEU A 358 -17.87 -4.12 -0.54
CA LEU A 358 -18.51 -4.49 0.73
C LEU A 358 -17.77 -5.64 1.45
N LYS A 359 -17.37 -6.69 0.73
CA LYS A 359 -16.65 -7.84 1.32
C LYS A 359 -15.21 -7.51 1.70
N TYR A 360 -14.51 -6.79 0.81
CA TYR A 360 -13.10 -6.43 1.02
C TYR A 360 -12.91 -5.39 2.12
N THR A 361 -13.90 -4.50 2.34
CA THR A 361 -13.90 -3.56 3.49
C THR A 361 -14.01 -4.28 4.84
N LEU A 362 -14.65 -5.46 4.87
CA LEU A 362 -14.72 -6.31 6.07
C LEU A 362 -13.48 -7.19 6.27
N GLY A 363 -12.44 -7.03 5.45
CA GLY A 363 -11.27 -7.92 5.50
C GLY A 363 -11.59 -9.36 5.09
N GLN A 364 -12.68 -9.58 4.35
CA GLN A 364 -13.12 -10.89 3.85
C GLN A 364 -12.93 -10.97 2.33
N PRO A 365 -11.67 -10.97 1.82
CA PRO A 365 -11.45 -11.16 0.39
C PRO A 365 -11.99 -12.53 -0.03
N ARG A 366 -12.48 -12.62 -1.28
CA ARG A 366 -12.93 -13.88 -1.86
C ARG A 366 -11.74 -14.85 -1.83
N LYS A 367 -11.90 -16.04 -1.24
CA LYS A 367 -10.88 -17.09 -1.32
C LYS A 367 -10.73 -17.45 -2.80
N ALA A 368 -9.50 -17.42 -3.32
CA ALA A 368 -9.23 -17.91 -4.66
C ALA A 368 -9.59 -19.41 -4.69
N GLY A 369 -10.48 -19.80 -5.60
CA GLY A 369 -10.94 -21.19 -5.73
C GLY A 369 -12.21 -21.52 -4.92
N LEU A 370 -13.35 -21.01 -5.38
CA LEU A 370 -14.64 -21.69 -5.34
C LEU A 370 -15.43 -21.16 -6.54
N GLN A 371 -15.37 -21.93 -7.64
CA GLN A 371 -16.39 -21.90 -8.68
C GLN A 371 -17.70 -22.40 -8.10
#